data_AF-A0AAD1KMY5-F1
#
_entry.id   AF-A0AAD1KMY5-F1
#
_cell.length_a   1.000
_cell.length_b   1.000
_cell.length_c   1.000
_cell.angle_alpha   90.00
_cell.angle_beta   90.00
_cell.angle_gamma   90.00
#
_symmetry.space_group_name_H-M   'P 1'
#
loop_
_entity.id
_entity.type
_entity.pdbx_description
1 polymer ?
#
loop_
_entity_poly.entity_id
_entity_poly.type
_entity_poly.pdbx_seq_one_letter_code
_entity_poly.pdbx_strand_id
1 'polypeptide(L)'
;MSWSDVPDDDVASTVFNEQHRISPNKSLENLKEPKDEYEPLHQEGAKYGFFFDQTLCTGCKACQIACTDKHDLPTGVRWRRVVEYAGGGWQTSGDTFSPSVFTYYTSISCNHCEDPIYMEVCPTTAMSRRDDGTVYVDQDKCVGCRYCEWACPYSAPQ
;
A
#
# COMPACT_ATOMS: atom_id res chain seq x y z
N MET A 1 -30.61 20.76 -1.12
CA MET A 1 -29.42 21.04 -0.30
C MET A 1 -28.26 21.13 -1.27
N SER A 2 -27.81 22.36 -1.51
CA SER A 2 -26.81 22.71 -2.52
C SER A 2 -25.40 22.46 -1.98
N TRP A 3 -24.46 22.23 -2.89
CA TRP A 3 -23.01 22.07 -2.71
C TRP A 3 -22.31 23.36 -2.20
N SER A 4 -22.95 24.09 -1.28
CA SER A 4 -22.50 25.38 -0.76
C SER A 4 -22.42 25.45 0.77
N ASP A 5 -22.83 24.39 1.46
CA ASP A 5 -23.04 24.42 2.92
C ASP A 5 -22.13 23.45 3.69
N VAL A 6 -21.01 23.02 3.10
CA VAL A 6 -19.95 22.26 3.81
C VAL A 6 -18.81 23.23 4.14
N PRO A 7 -18.46 23.44 5.42
CA PRO A 7 -17.35 24.31 5.82
C PRO A 7 -15.99 23.81 5.29
N ASP A 8 -15.22 24.71 4.67
CA ASP A 8 -13.89 24.51 4.06
C ASP A 8 -12.74 24.33 5.09
N ASP A 9 -12.96 23.53 6.13
CA ASP A 9 -11.94 23.24 7.15
C ASP A 9 -11.52 21.77 7.08
N ASP A 10 -11.21 21.28 5.88
CA ASP A 10 -10.67 19.94 5.66
C ASP A 10 -9.16 19.92 5.94
N VAL A 11 -8.84 19.31 7.07
CA VAL A 11 -7.54 19.11 7.72
C VAL A 11 -6.54 18.26 6.91
N ALA A 12 -6.70 18.15 5.59
CA ALA A 12 -5.91 17.28 4.72
C ALA A 12 -4.99 18.01 3.73
N SER A 13 -5.03 19.35 3.66
CA SER A 13 -4.27 20.12 2.66
C SER A 13 -3.06 20.92 3.21
N THR A 14 -2.89 21.01 4.53
CA THR A 14 -1.83 21.85 5.13
C THR A 14 -0.47 21.16 5.35
N VAL A 15 -0.31 19.88 5.01
CA VAL A 15 0.97 19.17 5.21
C VAL A 15 1.83 19.10 3.94
N PHE A 16 1.36 19.60 2.80
CA PHE A 16 2.06 19.44 1.53
C PHE A 16 2.23 20.76 0.76
N ASN A 17 3.01 21.70 1.30
CA ASN A 17 3.86 22.54 0.44
C ASN A 17 4.96 23.31 1.22
N GLU A 18 6.15 23.39 0.60
CA GLU A 18 7.20 24.42 0.79
C GLU A 18 8.39 24.30 1.78
N GLN A 19 8.69 23.18 2.46
CA GLN A 19 9.87 23.18 3.39
C GLN A 19 11.06 22.23 3.15
N HIS A 20 11.15 21.51 2.04
CA HIS A 20 12.30 20.62 1.79
C HIS A 20 13.01 20.80 0.43
N ARG A 21 13.21 22.04 -0.02
CA ARG A 21 14.25 22.34 -1.02
C ARG A 21 15.58 22.64 -0.29
N ILE A 22 16.47 21.66 -0.24
CA ILE A 22 17.85 21.86 0.23
C ILE A 22 18.57 22.73 -0.80
N SER A 23 18.97 23.94 -0.39
CA SER A 23 19.82 24.80 -1.21
C SER A 23 21.20 24.15 -1.42
N PRO A 24 21.74 24.12 -2.65
CA PRO A 24 22.97 23.38 -2.98
C PRO A 24 24.26 23.93 -2.34
N ASN A 25 24.18 25.01 -1.55
CA ASN A 25 25.33 25.69 -0.95
C ASN A 25 25.25 25.86 0.58
N LYS A 26 24.59 24.95 1.31
CA LYS A 26 24.70 24.94 2.78
C LYS A 26 25.89 24.07 3.20
N SER A 27 26.90 24.68 3.81
CA SER A 27 28.04 23.97 4.39
C SER A 27 27.55 22.97 5.43
N LEU A 28 28.08 21.73 5.38
CA LEU A 28 27.70 20.61 6.25
C LEU A 28 27.86 20.94 7.75
N GLU A 29 28.71 21.91 8.07
CA GLU A 29 29.01 22.38 9.42
C GLU A 29 27.84 23.15 10.09
N ASN A 30 26.80 23.53 9.33
CA ASN A 30 25.62 24.26 9.83
C ASN A 30 24.30 23.51 9.59
N LEU A 31 24.36 22.21 9.29
CA LEU A 31 23.20 21.34 9.41
C LEU A 31 23.02 21.05 10.90
N LYS A 32 22.14 21.81 11.56
CA LYS A 32 21.62 21.38 12.86
C LYS A 32 20.99 20.01 12.62
N GLU A 33 21.44 19.01 13.38
CA GLU A 33 20.77 17.71 13.43
C GLU A 33 19.27 17.98 13.60
N PRO A 34 18.40 17.44 12.74
CA PRO A 34 16.97 17.62 12.90
C PRO A 34 16.62 17.07 14.28
N LYS A 35 16.11 17.95 15.16
CA LYS A 35 15.60 17.53 16.45
C LYS A 35 14.56 16.44 16.21
N ASP A 36 14.69 15.35 16.93
CA ASP A 36 13.78 14.20 16.97
C ASP A 36 12.37 14.62 17.43
N GLU A 37 11.65 15.33 16.57
CA GLU A 37 10.22 15.64 16.74
C GLU A 37 9.45 14.77 15.75
N TYR A 38 9.56 13.45 15.91
CA TYR A 38 8.60 12.53 15.35
C TYR A 38 7.54 12.30 16.43
N GLU A 39 6.43 13.02 16.35
CA GLU A 39 5.26 12.67 17.15
C GLU A 39 4.90 11.20 16.88
N PRO A 40 4.62 10.39 17.92
CA PRO A 40 4.26 9.01 17.71
C PRO A 40 3.00 8.92 16.85
N LEU A 41 3.10 8.34 15.66
CA LEU A 41 1.94 8.05 14.81
C LEU A 41 0.96 7.04 15.42
N HIS A 42 1.29 6.48 16.59
CA HIS A 42 0.48 5.51 17.31
C HIS A 42 -0.37 6.21 18.37
N GLN A 43 -1.58 6.59 18.00
CA GLN A 43 -2.61 7.07 18.92
C GLN A 43 -3.46 5.88 19.40
N GLU A 44 -3.77 5.85 20.69
CA GLU A 44 -4.63 4.81 21.27
C GLU A 44 -6.03 4.86 20.66
N GLY A 45 -6.52 3.73 20.13
CA GLY A 45 -7.81 3.65 19.43
C GLY A 45 -7.78 4.05 17.95
N ALA A 46 -6.62 4.39 17.38
CA ALA A 46 -6.50 4.69 15.96
C ALA A 46 -6.57 3.41 15.09
N LYS A 47 -7.22 3.52 13.93
CA LYS A 47 -7.17 2.51 12.87
C LYS A 47 -6.02 2.81 11.92
N TYR A 48 -5.25 1.78 11.56
CA TYR A 48 -4.13 1.93 10.62
C TYR A 48 -4.59 1.85 9.16
N GLY A 49 -3.94 2.66 8.33
CA GLY A 49 -4.07 2.63 6.88
C GLY A 49 -2.70 2.63 6.21
N PHE A 50 -2.60 2.00 5.04
CA PHE A 50 -1.40 2.04 4.21
C PHE A 50 -1.71 2.80 2.93
N PHE A 51 -1.10 3.97 2.76
CA PHE A 51 -1.22 4.77 1.54
C PHE A 51 -0.10 4.43 0.56
N PHE A 52 -0.47 4.22 -0.70
CA PHE A 52 0.46 3.92 -1.80
C PHE A 52 0.14 4.82 -2.99
N ASP A 53 1.05 5.74 -3.31
CA ASP A 53 0.99 6.52 -4.53
C ASP A 53 1.60 5.73 -5.70
N GLN A 54 0.74 5.22 -6.57
CA GLN A 54 1.15 4.46 -7.75
C GLN A 54 1.92 5.30 -8.77
N THR A 55 1.74 6.62 -8.80
CA THR A 55 2.36 7.49 -9.81
C THR A 55 3.87 7.60 -9.63
N LEU A 56 4.35 7.34 -8.41
CA LEU A 56 5.77 7.33 -8.05
C LEU A 56 6.40 5.93 -8.16
N CYS A 57 5.61 4.89 -8.43
CA CYS A 57 6.10 3.52 -8.45
C CYS A 57 6.89 3.21 -9.73
N THR A 58 8.19 3.01 -9.58
CA THR A 58 9.10 2.68 -10.71
C THR A 58 9.29 1.18 -10.94
N GLY A 59 8.65 0.33 -10.15
CA GLY A 59 8.80 -1.13 -10.29
C GLY A 59 10.10 -1.69 -9.69
N CYS A 60 10.84 -0.94 -8.86
CA CYS A 60 12.17 -1.33 -8.36
C CYS A 60 12.21 -2.57 -7.46
N LYS A 61 11.06 -3.06 -6.99
CA LYS A 61 10.89 -4.23 -6.11
C LYS A 61 11.56 -4.13 -4.73
N ALA A 62 12.10 -2.97 -4.35
CA ALA A 62 12.72 -2.76 -3.04
C ALA A 62 11.73 -3.05 -1.88
N CYS A 63 10.46 -2.66 -2.03
CA CYS A 63 9.44 -2.94 -1.03
C CYS A 63 9.15 -4.44 -0.84
N GLN A 64 9.37 -5.29 -1.86
CA GLN A 64 9.26 -6.74 -1.71
C GLN A 64 10.41 -7.29 -0.87
N ILE A 65 11.64 -6.82 -1.14
CA ILE A 65 12.84 -7.26 -0.42
C ILE A 65 12.77 -6.81 1.03
N ALA A 66 12.41 -5.55 1.28
CA ALA A 66 12.23 -5.05 2.64
C ALA A 66 11.18 -5.86 3.43
N CYS A 67 10.07 -6.24 2.80
CA CYS A 67 9.05 -7.08 3.44
C CYS A 67 9.54 -8.50 3.72
N THR A 68 10.27 -9.09 2.76
CA THR A 68 10.85 -10.43 2.89
C THR A 68 11.88 -10.47 4.02
N ASP A 69 12.79 -9.49 4.04
CA ASP A 69 13.85 -9.32 5.05
C ASP A 69 13.28 -9.07 6.44
N LYS A 70 12.33 -8.13 6.56
CA LYS A 70 11.71 -7.77 7.86
C LYS A 70 10.99 -8.95 8.52
N HIS A 71 10.48 -9.89 7.75
CA HIS A 71 9.67 -11.01 8.23
C HIS A 71 10.37 -12.37 8.08
N ASP A 72 11.65 -12.39 7.70
CA ASP A 72 12.44 -13.62 7.51
C ASP A 72 11.71 -14.66 6.63
N LEU A 73 11.06 -14.20 5.55
CA LEU A 73 10.20 -15.07 4.76
C LEU A 73 11.04 -16.13 4.00
N PRO A 74 10.57 -17.39 3.94
CA PRO A 74 11.25 -18.43 3.21
C PRO A 74 11.25 -18.14 1.70
N THR A 75 12.22 -18.71 1.00
CA THR A 75 12.33 -18.56 -0.46
C THR A 75 11.05 -19.00 -1.16
N GLY A 76 10.53 -18.15 -2.05
CA GLY A 76 9.29 -18.40 -2.78
C GLY A 76 8.05 -17.72 -2.18
N VAL A 77 8.04 -17.41 -0.89
CA VAL A 77 6.94 -16.67 -0.24
C VAL A 77 7.16 -15.17 -0.38
N ARG A 78 6.12 -14.43 -0.81
CA ARG A 78 6.17 -12.97 -0.96
C ARG A 78 4.87 -12.33 -0.53
N TRP A 79 4.83 -11.76 0.67
CA TRP A 79 3.63 -11.07 1.16
C TRP A 79 3.37 -9.74 0.45
N ARG A 80 4.41 -9.08 -0.06
CA ARG A 80 4.31 -7.91 -0.95
C ARG A 80 4.87 -8.24 -2.32
N ARG A 81 4.11 -7.91 -3.37
CA ARG A 81 4.41 -8.17 -4.78
C ARG A 81 4.30 -6.89 -5.58
N VAL A 82 5.24 -6.64 -6.48
CA VAL A 82 5.20 -5.56 -7.45
C VAL A 82 4.84 -6.18 -8.79
N VAL A 83 3.65 -5.86 -9.27
CA VAL A 83 3.08 -6.37 -10.51
C VAL A 83 3.24 -5.29 -11.58
N GLU A 84 3.58 -5.73 -12.79
CA GLU A 84 3.57 -4.89 -13.99
C GLU A 84 2.26 -5.11 -14.73
N TYR A 85 1.58 -4.02 -15.05
CA TYR A 85 0.43 -4.01 -15.94
C TYR A 85 0.85 -3.31 -17.22
N ALA A 86 0.87 -4.07 -18.31
CA ALA A 86 1.14 -3.55 -19.64
C ALA A 86 -0.06 -3.83 -20.55
N GLY A 87 -0.30 -2.92 -21.48
CA GLY A 87 -1.41 -3.05 -22.42
C GLY A 87 -1.34 -2.02 -23.53
N GLY A 88 -2.45 -1.91 -24.24
CA GLY A 88 -2.60 -1.01 -25.37
C GLY A 88 -2.94 -1.72 -26.66
N GLY A 89 -2.83 -0.98 -27.77
CA GLY A 89 -3.18 -1.47 -29.08
C GLY A 89 -2.67 -0.54 -30.16
N TRP A 90 -3.38 -0.52 -31.29
CA TRP A 90 -3.08 0.34 -32.42
C TRP A 90 -4.21 1.33 -32.63
N GLN A 91 -3.85 2.57 -32.91
CA GLN A 91 -4.76 3.62 -33.33
C GLN A 91 -4.47 3.95 -34.78
N THR A 92 -5.52 4.14 -35.58
CA THR A 92 -5.40 4.50 -36.99
C THR A 92 -5.85 5.95 -37.19
N SER A 93 -5.02 6.73 -37.87
CA SER A 93 -5.34 8.10 -38.31
C SER A 93 -5.02 8.21 -39.81
N GLY A 94 -6.06 8.10 -40.65
CA GLY A 94 -5.89 7.92 -42.09
C GLY A 94 -5.11 6.65 -42.41
N ASP A 95 -4.03 6.76 -43.18
CA ASP A 95 -3.12 5.66 -43.51
C ASP A 95 -2.00 5.46 -42.46
N THR A 96 -2.00 6.23 -41.37
CA THR A 96 -0.99 6.14 -40.31
C THR A 96 -1.49 5.27 -39.16
N PHE A 97 -0.65 4.33 -38.71
CA PHE A 97 -0.88 3.53 -37.51
C PHE A 97 0.07 3.99 -36.41
N SER A 98 -0.47 4.34 -35.23
CA SER A 98 0.29 4.72 -34.05
C SER A 98 -0.03 3.80 -32.87
N PRO A 99 0.98 3.32 -32.12
CA PRO A 99 0.73 2.47 -30.97
C PRO A 99 0.17 3.28 -29.79
N SER A 100 -0.81 2.74 -29.10
CA SER A 100 -1.36 3.29 -27.85
C SER A 100 -1.00 2.40 -26.66
N VAL A 101 0.29 2.13 -26.51
CA VAL A 101 0.83 1.24 -25.47
C VAL A 101 1.00 1.94 -24.13
N PHE A 102 0.81 1.21 -23.04
CA PHE A 102 1.08 1.69 -21.69
C PHE A 102 1.71 0.59 -20.85
N THR A 103 2.46 1.00 -19.82
CA THR A 103 2.88 0.13 -18.72
C THR A 103 2.87 0.92 -17.42
N TYR A 104 2.52 0.28 -16.31
CA TYR A 104 2.65 0.82 -14.97
C TYR A 104 2.88 -0.30 -13.95
N TYR A 105 3.38 0.07 -12.77
CA TYR A 105 3.65 -0.87 -11.69
C TYR A 105 2.73 -0.62 -10.51
N THR A 106 2.32 -1.70 -9.85
CA THR A 106 1.51 -1.63 -8.62
C THR A 106 2.11 -2.56 -7.57
N SER A 107 2.29 -2.03 -6.36
CA SER A 107 2.63 -2.85 -5.19
C SER A 107 1.35 -3.41 -4.57
N ILE A 108 1.16 -4.72 -4.64
CA ILE A 108 0.02 -5.47 -4.07
C ILE A 108 0.47 -6.24 -2.82
N SER A 109 -0.35 -6.21 -1.77
CA SER A 109 -0.18 -6.98 -0.53
C SER A 109 -1.56 -7.27 0.10
N CYS A 110 -1.61 -7.78 1.33
CA CYS A 110 -2.83 -7.71 2.12
C CYS A 110 -3.23 -6.24 2.31
N ASN A 111 -4.52 -5.93 2.10
CA ASN A 111 -5.09 -4.59 2.24
C ASN A 111 -5.82 -4.38 3.57
N HIS A 112 -5.87 -5.39 4.45
CA HIS A 112 -6.57 -5.32 5.74
C HIS A 112 -8.00 -4.79 5.61
N CYS A 113 -8.77 -5.41 4.70
CA CYS A 113 -10.15 -5.04 4.39
C CYS A 113 -11.01 -4.86 5.66
N GLU A 114 -11.86 -3.84 5.69
CA GLU A 114 -12.84 -3.65 6.76
C GLU A 114 -13.83 -4.84 6.82
N ASP A 115 -14.26 -5.33 5.66
CA ASP A 115 -15.11 -6.51 5.49
C ASP A 115 -14.39 -7.63 4.70
N PRO A 116 -13.59 -8.46 5.38
CA PRO A 116 -12.75 -9.46 4.73
C PRO A 116 -13.49 -10.78 4.46
N ILE A 117 -13.91 -11.01 3.20
CA ILE A 117 -14.57 -12.26 2.76
C ILE A 117 -13.80 -13.55 3.14
N TYR A 118 -12.47 -13.49 3.19
CA TYR A 118 -11.64 -14.63 3.57
C TYR A 118 -11.82 -15.08 5.03
N MET A 119 -12.34 -14.20 5.91
CA MET A 119 -12.71 -14.58 7.29
C MET A 119 -13.99 -15.42 7.32
N GLU A 120 -14.98 -15.10 6.47
CA GLU A 120 -16.26 -15.82 6.43
C GLU A 120 -16.12 -17.26 5.90
N VAL A 121 -15.18 -17.48 4.99
CA VAL A 121 -14.96 -18.81 4.38
C VAL A 121 -14.01 -19.70 5.19
N CYS A 122 -13.38 -19.20 6.25
CA CYS A 122 -12.41 -19.96 7.04
C CYS A 122 -13.14 -20.97 7.95
N PRO A 123 -13.07 -22.28 7.69
CA PRO A 123 -13.87 -23.27 8.43
C PRO A 123 -13.44 -23.42 9.89
N THR A 124 -12.21 -23.04 10.22
CA THR A 124 -11.66 -23.13 11.58
C THR A 124 -11.69 -21.81 12.33
N THR A 125 -12.24 -20.74 11.73
CA THR A 125 -12.24 -19.39 12.30
C THR A 125 -10.84 -18.90 12.72
N ALA A 126 -9.83 -19.30 11.94
CA ALA A 126 -8.43 -18.93 12.18
C ALA A 126 -8.10 -17.48 11.80
N MET A 127 -9.03 -16.73 11.20
CA MET A 127 -8.77 -15.35 10.78
C MET A 127 -9.60 -14.38 11.61
N SER A 128 -8.97 -13.32 12.08
CA SER A 128 -9.61 -12.28 12.89
C SER A 128 -9.14 -10.89 12.52
N ARG A 129 -10.00 -9.90 12.78
CA ARG A 129 -9.69 -8.48 12.66
C ARG A 129 -9.52 -7.89 14.06
N ARG A 130 -8.50 -7.05 14.23
CA ARG A 130 -8.23 -6.32 15.48
C ARG A 130 -8.86 -4.93 15.44
N ASP A 131 -8.94 -4.30 16.62
CA ASP A 131 -9.52 -2.97 16.78
C ASP A 131 -8.78 -1.88 15.99
N ASP A 132 -7.47 -2.09 15.78
CA ASP A 132 -6.61 -1.23 14.96
C ASP A 132 -6.85 -1.36 13.44
N GLY A 133 -7.79 -2.22 13.05
CA GLY A 133 -8.21 -2.46 11.68
C GLY A 133 -7.40 -3.51 10.92
N THR A 134 -6.31 -4.02 11.50
CA THR A 134 -5.48 -5.04 10.86
C THR A 134 -6.07 -6.44 11.02
N VAL A 135 -5.72 -7.35 10.11
CA VAL A 135 -6.22 -8.73 10.05
C VAL A 135 -5.07 -9.70 10.26
N TYR A 136 -5.34 -10.82 10.94
CA TYR A 136 -4.33 -11.81 11.29
C TYR A 136 -4.84 -13.23 11.07
N VAL A 137 -3.88 -14.14 10.92
CA VAL A 137 -4.09 -15.58 10.91
C VAL A 137 -3.55 -16.15 12.23
N ASP A 138 -4.43 -16.81 12.97
CA ASP A 138 -4.11 -17.66 14.11
C ASP A 138 -3.58 -19.00 13.56
N GLN A 139 -2.26 -19.17 13.64
CA GLN A 139 -1.57 -20.33 13.06
C GLN A 139 -1.93 -21.63 13.79
N ASP A 140 -2.31 -21.58 15.07
CA ASP A 140 -2.66 -22.77 15.85
C ASP A 140 -4.03 -23.35 15.44
N LYS A 141 -4.91 -22.50 14.90
CA LYS A 141 -6.22 -22.90 14.34
C LYS A 141 -6.17 -23.18 12.84
N CYS A 142 -5.12 -22.76 12.15
CA CYS A 142 -5.01 -22.91 10.70
C CYS A 142 -4.73 -24.36 10.33
N VAL A 143 -5.59 -24.94 9.49
CA VAL A 143 -5.44 -26.32 8.98
C VAL A 143 -4.93 -26.38 7.53
N GLY A 144 -4.55 -25.25 6.95
CA GLY A 144 -3.98 -25.20 5.60
C GLY A 144 -4.97 -25.52 4.47
N CYS A 145 -6.28 -25.31 4.66
CA CYS A 145 -7.30 -25.59 3.64
C CYS A 145 -7.29 -24.64 2.43
N ARG A 146 -6.61 -23.49 2.53
CA ARG A 146 -6.43 -22.47 1.46
C ARG A 146 -7.72 -21.82 0.95
N TYR A 147 -8.86 -21.94 1.63
CA TYR A 147 -10.09 -21.23 1.25
C TYR A 147 -9.94 -19.70 1.33
N CYS A 148 -9.16 -19.21 2.30
CA CYS A 148 -8.85 -17.79 2.42
C CYS A 148 -8.04 -17.25 1.24
N GLU A 149 -7.11 -18.04 0.69
CA GLU A 149 -6.37 -17.69 -0.52
C GLU A 149 -7.32 -17.59 -1.72
N TRP A 150 -8.18 -18.59 -1.90
CA TRP A 150 -9.15 -18.63 -3.00
C TRP A 150 -10.13 -17.45 -2.96
N ALA A 151 -10.61 -17.10 -1.76
CA ALA A 151 -11.60 -16.02 -1.60
C ALA A 151 -10.98 -14.61 -1.65
N CYS A 152 -9.70 -14.45 -1.33
CA CYS A 152 -9.09 -13.12 -1.30
C CYS A 152 -8.90 -12.56 -2.72
N PRO A 153 -9.53 -11.42 -3.09
CA PRO A 153 -9.40 -10.85 -4.43
C PRO A 153 -7.98 -10.35 -4.74
N TYR A 154 -7.15 -10.18 -3.71
CA TYR A 154 -5.76 -9.77 -3.83
C TYR A 154 -4.78 -10.95 -3.75
N SER A 155 -5.26 -12.18 -3.52
CA SER A 155 -4.43 -13.38 -3.30
C SER A 155 -3.36 -13.16 -2.23
N ALA A 156 -3.73 -12.54 -1.11
CA ALA A 156 -2.78 -12.17 -0.06
C ALA A 156 -2.41 -13.36 0.86
N PRO A 157 -3.35 -14.19 1.36
CA PRO A 157 -3.01 -15.43 2.07
C PRO A 157 -2.26 -16.42 1.15
N GLN A 158 -1.25 -17.12 1.67
CA GLN A 158 -0.36 -18.04 0.93
C GLN A 158 -0.09 -19.33 1.70
#